data_AF-A0A3P7GNW0-F1
#
_entry.id   AF-A0A3P7GNW0-F1
#
_cell.length_a   1.000
_cell.length_b   1.000
_cell.length_c   1.000
_cell.angle_alpha   90.00
_cell.angle_beta   90.00
_cell.angle_gamma   90.00
#
_symmetry.space_group_name_H-M   'P 1'
#
loop_
_entity.id
_entity.type
_entity.pdbx_description
1 polymer ?
#
loop_
_entity_poly.entity_id
_entity_poly.type
_entity_poly.pdbx_seq_one_letter_code
_entity_poly.pdbx_strand_id
1 'polypeptide(L)'
;MLVLGFFLFMASPFFSVTLPWLDLFLFSTFISAVDPVAVLSVFEEIKVNRLLYICVFGESLLNDAVTIVVYHALAAMVKIGPENLEMEDFIKALISFFLVSFGGILIGIVGAALTGLATKYSNKEQVLQPLICLLIPYLSYLIAESVHFSGILACEAIIFVFLGLSTVSKKHDWNSVFIGTTLLACLICRFTGMLI
;
A
#
# COMPACT_ATOMS: atom_id res chain seq x y z
N MET A 1 12.60 -4.41 -0.65
CA MET A 1 12.91 -3.79 -1.94
C MET A 1 14.35 -3.31 -1.94
N LEU A 2 14.81 -2.87 -0.76
CA LEU A 2 16.19 -2.44 -0.52
C LEU A 2 17.19 -3.58 -0.66
N VAL A 3 16.83 -4.83 -0.32
CA VAL A 3 17.72 -5.99 -0.53
C VAL A 3 17.98 -6.20 -2.02
N LEU A 4 16.94 -6.12 -2.86
CA LEU A 4 17.12 -6.20 -4.31
C LEU A 4 17.99 -5.03 -4.84
N GLY A 5 17.76 -3.81 -4.35
CA GLY A 5 18.58 -2.65 -4.71
C GLY A 5 20.05 -2.81 -4.32
N PHE A 6 20.31 -3.35 -3.12
CA PHE A 6 21.66 -3.66 -2.66
C PHE A 6 22.32 -4.76 -3.49
N PHE A 7 21.58 -5.80 -3.86
CA PHE A 7 22.08 -6.85 -4.74
C PHE A 7 22.44 -6.31 -6.13
N LEU A 8 21.60 -5.45 -6.71
CA LEU A 8 21.89 -4.79 -7.99
C LEU A 8 23.10 -3.86 -7.90
N PHE A 9 23.26 -3.13 -6.78
CA PHE A 9 24.44 -2.30 -6.55
C PHE A 9 25.74 -3.13 -6.49
N MET A 10 25.72 -4.27 -5.80
CA MET A 10 26.85 -5.19 -5.75
C MET A 10 27.12 -5.89 -7.10
N ALA A 11 26.09 -6.09 -7.92
CA ALA A 11 26.21 -6.65 -9.27
C ALA A 11 26.65 -5.59 -10.32
N SER A 12 26.42 -4.30 -10.07
CA SER A 12 26.78 -3.20 -10.96
C SER A 12 28.24 -3.20 -11.42
N PRO A 13 29.29 -3.45 -10.60
CA PRO A 13 30.66 -3.50 -11.10
C PRO A 13 30.92 -4.63 -12.10
N PHE A 14 30.10 -5.69 -12.13
CA PHE A 14 30.23 -6.79 -13.10
C PHE A 14 29.67 -6.44 -14.48
N PHE A 15 28.70 -5.53 -14.54
CA PHE A 15 28.06 -5.10 -15.77
C PHE A 15 28.55 -3.69 -16.06
N SER A 16 29.30 -3.43 -17.13
CA SER A 16 30.00 -2.15 -17.41
C SER A 16 29.14 -0.89 -17.57
N VAL A 17 27.93 -0.85 -17.00
CA VAL A 17 26.99 0.25 -16.96
C VAL A 17 27.12 0.96 -15.61
N THR A 18 27.64 2.19 -15.64
CA THR A 18 27.71 3.08 -14.48
C THR A 18 26.36 3.79 -14.29
N LEU A 19 25.43 3.16 -13.57
CA LEU A 19 24.21 3.83 -13.09
C LEU A 19 24.47 4.39 -11.69
N PRO A 20 23.93 5.58 -11.35
CA PRO A 20 23.99 6.07 -9.99
C PRO A 20 23.22 5.10 -9.08
N TRP A 21 23.72 4.90 -7.87
CA TRP A 21 23.15 3.94 -6.91
C TRP A 21 21.66 4.22 -6.66
N LEU A 22 21.26 5.48 -6.64
CA LEU A 22 19.87 5.88 -6.39
C LEU A 22 18.91 5.40 -7.49
N ASP A 23 19.34 5.40 -8.75
CA ASP A 23 18.54 4.87 -9.86
C ASP A 23 18.39 3.35 -9.75
N LEU A 24 19.40 2.65 -9.24
CA LEU A 24 19.31 1.20 -8.98
C LEU A 24 18.29 0.89 -7.89
N PHE A 25 18.24 1.68 -6.81
CA PHE A 25 17.23 1.52 -5.75
C PHE A 25 15.83 1.91 -6.21
N LEU A 26 15.71 2.96 -7.04
CA LEU A 26 14.43 3.35 -7.63
C LEU A 26 13.90 2.24 -8.56
N PHE A 27 14.78 1.67 -9.38
CA PHE A 27 14.46 0.54 -10.26
C PHE A 27 14.12 -0.73 -9.47
N SER A 28 14.86 -1.06 -8.41
CA SER A 28 14.56 -2.21 -7.56
C SER A 28 13.20 -2.08 -6.87
N THR A 29 12.85 -0.86 -6.46
CA THR A 29 11.55 -0.56 -5.89
C THR A 29 10.45 -0.79 -6.92
N PHE A 30 10.62 -0.28 -8.15
CA PHE A 30 9.66 -0.46 -9.23
C PHE A 30 9.42 -1.94 -9.59
N ILE A 31 10.47 -2.77 -9.66
CA ILE A 31 10.34 -4.20 -10.01
C ILE A 31 9.79 -5.06 -8.87
N SER A 32 9.93 -4.61 -7.63
CA SER A 32 9.51 -5.38 -6.46
C SER A 32 7.98 -5.40 -6.26
N ALA A 33 7.21 -4.57 -6.97
CA ALA A 33 5.77 -4.77 -7.10
C ALA A 33 5.50 -6.02 -7.96
N VAL A 34 5.27 -7.16 -7.31
CA VAL A 34 4.92 -8.42 -7.98
C VAL A 34 3.42 -8.64 -7.87
N ASP A 35 2.71 -8.47 -8.99
CA ASP A 35 1.27 -8.68 -9.06
C ASP A 35 0.94 -10.20 -9.16
N PRO A 36 0.18 -10.78 -8.20
CA PRO A 36 -0.15 -12.20 -8.18
C PRO A 36 -1.36 -12.56 -9.05
N VAL A 37 -1.89 -11.68 -9.92
CA VAL A 37 -3.14 -11.94 -10.68
C VAL A 37 -3.20 -13.32 -11.34
N ALA A 38 -2.11 -13.80 -11.93
CA ALA A 38 -2.06 -15.14 -12.54
C ALA A 38 -2.17 -16.28 -11.51
N VAL A 39 -1.59 -16.10 -10.32
CA VAL A 39 -1.69 -17.08 -9.22
C VAL A 39 -3.10 -17.06 -8.64
N LEU A 40 -3.69 -15.86 -8.49
CA LEU A 40 -5.05 -15.69 -7.98
C LEU A 40 -6.10 -16.27 -8.92
N SER A 41 -5.93 -16.17 -10.24
CA SER A 41 -6.86 -16.80 -11.20
C SER A 41 -6.84 -18.32 -11.11
N VAL A 42 -5.66 -18.92 -10.92
CA VAL A 42 -5.52 -20.37 -10.70
C VAL A 42 -6.15 -20.77 -9.36
N PHE A 43 -5.99 -19.96 -8.31
CA PHE A 43 -6.62 -20.20 -7.01
C PHE A 43 -8.15 -20.17 -7.08
N GLU A 44 -8.72 -19.31 -7.93
CA GLU A 44 -10.15 -19.25 -8.18
C GLU A 44 -10.63 -20.50 -8.95
N GLU A 45 -9.87 -20.94 -9.94
CA GLU A 45 -10.20 -22.13 -10.74
C GLU A 45 -10.18 -23.43 -9.90
N ILE A 46 -9.17 -23.61 -9.04
CA ILE A 46 -9.08 -24.76 -8.14
C ILE A 46 -9.95 -24.60 -6.87
N LYS A 47 -10.70 -23.50 -6.75
CA LYS A 47 -11.60 -23.19 -5.62
C LYS A 47 -10.93 -23.28 -4.25
N VAL A 48 -9.78 -22.61 -4.10
CA VAL A 48 -9.09 -22.48 -2.81
C VAL A 48 -10.00 -21.82 -1.76
N ASN A 49 -9.72 -22.06 -0.47
CA ASN A 49 -10.37 -21.35 0.62
C ASN A 49 -10.33 -19.83 0.40
N ARG A 50 -11.49 -19.17 0.50
CA ARG A 50 -11.63 -17.70 0.37
C ARG A 50 -10.70 -16.94 1.30
N LEU A 51 -10.41 -17.46 2.50
CA LEU A 51 -9.47 -16.83 3.43
C LEU A 51 -8.05 -16.81 2.88
N LEU A 52 -7.59 -17.89 2.26
CA LEU A 52 -6.26 -17.95 1.67
C LEU A 52 -6.16 -17.04 0.43
N TYR A 53 -7.23 -17.00 -0.38
CA TYR A 53 -7.33 -16.06 -1.50
C TYR A 53 -7.22 -14.60 -1.02
N ILE A 54 -8.00 -14.20 -0.02
CA ILE A 54 -8.00 -12.84 0.53
C ILE A 54 -6.66 -12.51 1.20
N CYS A 55 -6.03 -13.47 1.86
CA CYS A 55 -4.73 -13.30 2.51
C CYS A 55 -3.63 -12.98 1.49
N VAL A 56 -3.50 -13.80 0.43
CA VAL A 56 -2.49 -13.59 -0.62
C VAL A 56 -2.76 -12.30 -1.41
N PHE A 57 -4.03 -12.04 -1.75
CA PHE A 57 -4.41 -10.79 -2.39
C PHE A 57 -4.08 -9.57 -1.53
N GLY A 58 -4.36 -9.64 -0.22
CA GLY A 58 -4.05 -8.59 0.74
C GLY A 58 -2.55 -8.33 0.91
N GLU A 59 -1.72 -9.38 0.95
CA GLU A 59 -0.26 -9.24 0.99
C GLU A 59 0.28 -8.53 -0.25
N SER A 60 -0.25 -8.85 -1.44
CA SER A 60 0.18 -8.19 -2.68
C SER A 60 -0.27 -6.74 -2.76
N LEU A 61 -1.51 -6.42 -2.37
CA LEU A 61 -1.97 -5.03 -2.27
C LEU A 61 -1.08 -4.20 -1.36
N LEU A 62 -0.68 -4.77 -0.20
CA LEU A 62 0.17 -4.09 0.75
C LEU A 62 1.60 -3.93 0.20
N ASN A 63 2.14 -4.93 -0.49
CA ASN A 63 3.42 -4.85 -1.18
C ASN A 63 3.44 -3.71 -2.22
N ASP A 64 2.41 -3.62 -3.06
CA ASP A 64 2.28 -2.57 -4.07
C ASP A 64 2.14 -1.18 -3.43
N ALA A 65 1.38 -1.08 -2.34
CA ALA A 65 1.21 0.16 -1.60
C ALA A 65 2.55 0.65 -1.01
N VAL A 66 3.35 -0.22 -0.41
CA VAL A 66 4.70 0.11 0.09
C VAL A 66 5.61 0.53 -1.05
N THR A 67 5.55 -0.22 -2.15
CA THR A 67 6.36 0.02 -3.35
C THR A 67 6.22 1.46 -3.84
N ILE A 68 4.99 1.94 -3.97
CA ILE A 68 4.71 3.27 -4.47
C ILE A 68 5.23 4.35 -3.51
N VAL A 69 5.11 4.15 -2.19
CA VAL A 69 5.55 5.14 -1.20
C VAL A 69 7.07 5.24 -1.18
N VAL A 70 7.76 4.09 -1.20
CA VAL A 70 9.23 4.05 -1.31
C VAL A 70 9.68 4.64 -2.64
N TYR A 71 8.96 4.36 -3.73
CA TYR A 71 9.26 4.90 -5.05
C TYR A 71 9.17 6.42 -5.05
N HIS A 72 8.10 7.00 -4.50
CA HIS A 72 7.96 8.46 -4.41
C HIS A 72 9.02 9.09 -3.51
N ALA A 73 9.39 8.44 -2.41
CA ALA A 73 10.47 8.89 -1.54
C ALA A 73 11.81 8.91 -2.28
N LEU A 74 12.17 7.82 -2.98
CA LEU A 74 13.41 7.73 -3.76
C LEU A 74 13.39 8.66 -4.97
N ALA A 75 12.28 8.78 -5.69
CA ALA A 75 12.14 9.69 -6.82
C ALA A 75 12.28 11.16 -6.40
N ALA A 76 11.80 11.53 -5.21
CA ALA A 76 12.04 12.85 -4.64
C ALA A 76 13.54 13.10 -4.39
N MET A 77 14.29 12.08 -3.94
CA MET A 77 15.74 12.16 -3.79
C MET A 77 16.47 12.24 -5.13
N VAL A 78 16.02 11.50 -6.16
CA VAL A 78 16.61 11.55 -7.51
C VAL A 78 16.49 12.95 -8.09
N LYS A 79 15.37 13.63 -7.83
CA LYS A 79 15.13 14.99 -8.31
C LYS A 79 16.07 16.03 -7.69
N ILE A 80 16.54 15.82 -6.46
CA ILE A 80 17.54 16.68 -5.78
C ILE A 80 18.92 16.51 -6.44
N GLY A 81 19.18 15.31 -6.99
CA GLY A 81 20.41 14.93 -7.66
C GLY A 81 21.40 14.28 -6.70
N PRO A 82 22.11 13.21 -7.12
CA PRO A 82 22.98 12.43 -6.24
C PRO A 82 24.18 13.23 -5.68
N GLU A 83 24.57 14.31 -6.34
CA GLU A 83 25.73 15.15 -5.95
C GLU A 83 25.42 16.10 -4.79
N ASN A 84 24.15 16.43 -4.56
CA ASN A 84 23.70 17.35 -3.50
C ASN A 84 23.08 16.63 -2.31
N LEU A 85 23.13 15.29 -2.26
CA LEU A 85 22.50 14.53 -1.19
C LEU A 85 23.29 14.69 0.11
N GLU A 86 22.75 15.49 1.02
CA GLU A 86 23.25 15.59 2.38
C GLU A 86 22.58 14.54 3.27
N MET A 87 23.20 14.21 4.41
CA MET A 87 22.61 13.31 5.41
C MET A 87 21.23 13.81 5.89
N GLU A 88 20.99 15.12 5.81
CA GLU A 88 19.69 15.70 6.13
C GLU A 88 18.56 15.25 5.19
N ASP A 89 18.86 14.98 3.92
CA ASP A 89 17.83 14.62 2.93
C ASP A 89 17.31 13.20 3.14
N PHE A 90 18.19 12.28 3.56
CA PHE A 90 17.78 10.93 3.96
C PHE A 90 16.83 10.97 5.17
N ILE A 91 17.14 11.82 6.17
CA ILE A 91 16.28 11.97 7.35
C ILE A 91 14.94 12.60 6.95
N LYS A 92 14.94 13.64 6.10
CA LYS A 92 13.73 14.26 5.58
C LYS A 92 12.87 13.26 4.78
N ALA A 93 13.49 12.43 3.94
CA ALA A 93 12.81 11.38 3.19
C ALA A 93 12.22 10.29 4.09
N LEU A 94 12.93 9.90 5.14
CA LEU A 94 12.42 8.94 6.12
C LEU A 94 11.24 9.51 6.91
N ILE A 95 11.35 10.76 7.37
CA ILE A 95 10.25 11.45 8.07
C ILE A 95 9.04 11.62 7.15
N SER A 96 9.26 12.05 5.91
CA SER A 96 8.17 12.22 4.93
C SER A 96 7.52 10.89 4.60
N PHE A 97 8.28 9.80 4.49
CA PHE A 97 7.75 8.45 4.33
C PHE A 97 6.78 8.10 5.46
N PHE A 98 7.18 8.26 6.73
CA PHE A 98 6.31 7.96 7.86
C PHE A 98 5.10 8.90 7.92
N LEU A 99 5.29 10.20 7.66
CA LEU A 99 4.23 11.20 7.70
C LEU A 99 3.15 10.92 6.64
N VAL A 100 3.56 10.69 5.40
CA VAL A 100 2.69 10.35 4.26
C VAL A 100 2.01 9.00 4.49
N SER A 101 2.74 8.02 5.04
CA SER A 101 2.25 6.69 5.35
C SER A 101 1.13 6.72 6.39
N PHE A 102 1.35 7.45 7.49
CA PHE A 102 0.38 7.59 8.57
C PHE A 102 -0.83 8.45 8.15
N GLY A 103 -0.59 9.54 7.41
CA GLY A 103 -1.65 10.38 6.85
C GLY A 103 -2.59 9.62 5.92
N GLY A 104 -2.03 8.80 5.00
CA GLY A 104 -2.82 7.95 4.11
C GLY A 104 -3.66 6.91 4.87
N ILE A 105 -3.07 6.23 5.86
CA ILE A 105 -3.78 5.28 6.73
C ILE A 105 -4.95 5.97 7.45
N LEU A 106 -4.72 7.13 8.07
CA LEU A 106 -5.76 7.84 8.82
C LEU A 106 -6.96 8.20 7.93
N ILE A 107 -6.70 8.75 6.74
CA ILE A 107 -7.75 9.05 5.76
C ILE A 107 -8.46 7.76 5.34
N GLY A 108 -7.72 6.68 5.14
CA GLY A 108 -8.28 5.38 4.80
C GLY A 108 -9.20 4.80 5.87
N ILE A 109 -8.86 4.90 7.16
CA ILE A 109 -9.75 4.46 8.26
C ILE A 109 -11.05 5.27 8.25
N VAL A 110 -10.96 6.59 8.08
CA VAL A 110 -12.13 7.46 8.02
C VAL A 110 -12.99 7.12 6.79
N GLY A 111 -12.35 6.93 5.63
CA GLY A 111 -13.03 6.49 4.40
C GLY A 111 -13.70 5.12 4.55
N ALA A 112 -13.08 4.19 5.27
CA ALA A 112 -13.66 2.87 5.56
C ALA A 112 -14.88 2.99 6.46
N ALA A 113 -14.83 3.87 7.46
CA ALA A 113 -15.96 4.16 8.33
C ALA A 113 -17.14 4.73 7.55
N LEU A 114 -16.88 5.70 6.68
CA LEU A 114 -17.88 6.29 5.80
C LEU A 114 -18.46 5.25 4.83
N THR A 115 -17.62 4.38 4.27
CA THR A 115 -18.05 3.28 3.38
C THR A 115 -18.99 2.32 4.12
N GLY A 116 -18.65 1.91 5.34
CA GLY A 116 -19.49 1.05 6.17
C GLY A 116 -20.84 1.68 6.52
N LEU A 117 -20.85 2.96 6.91
CA LEU A 117 -22.08 3.71 7.21
C LEU A 117 -22.95 3.92 5.96
N ALA A 118 -22.36 4.32 4.84
CA ALA A 118 -23.05 4.51 3.58
C ALA A 118 -23.69 3.22 3.08
N THR A 119 -22.97 2.09 3.20
CA THR A 119 -23.47 0.76 2.83
C THR A 119 -24.66 0.36 3.72
N LYS A 120 -24.58 0.62 5.03
CA LYS A 120 -25.67 0.34 5.98
C LYS A 120 -26.93 1.16 5.69
N TYR A 121 -26.79 2.42 5.29
CA TYR A 121 -27.93 3.27 4.93
C TYR A 121 -28.54 2.88 3.57
N SER A 122 -27.68 2.49 2.63
CA SER A 122 -28.04 2.15 1.25
C SER A 122 -28.58 0.71 1.05
N ASN A 123 -28.87 -0.02 2.13
CA ASN A 123 -29.26 -1.43 2.09
C ASN A 123 -30.47 -1.78 1.20
N LYS A 124 -31.26 -0.79 0.73
CA LYS A 124 -32.46 -1.01 -0.09
C LYS A 124 -32.16 -1.27 -1.56
N GLU A 125 -31.05 -0.75 -2.10
CA GLU A 125 -30.74 -0.83 -3.54
C GLU A 125 -29.48 -1.67 -3.79
N GLN A 126 -29.64 -2.84 -4.41
CA GLN A 126 -28.54 -3.78 -4.67
C GLN A 126 -27.45 -3.18 -5.60
N VAL A 127 -27.85 -2.30 -6.51
CA VAL A 127 -26.93 -1.66 -7.48
C VAL A 127 -26.11 -0.55 -6.84
N LEU A 128 -26.56 0.02 -5.72
CA LEU A 128 -25.90 1.16 -5.08
C LEU A 128 -24.71 0.73 -4.21
N GLN A 129 -24.67 -0.52 -3.72
CA GLN A 129 -23.58 -0.99 -2.86
C GLN A 129 -22.22 -1.04 -3.59
N PRO A 130 -22.10 -1.67 -4.79
CA PRO A 130 -20.83 -1.67 -5.52
C PRO A 130 -20.38 -0.26 -5.92
N LEU A 131 -21.34 0.62 -6.24
CA LEU A 131 -21.06 2.01 -6.57
C LEU A 131 -20.45 2.76 -5.38
N ILE A 132 -20.99 2.59 -4.17
CA ILE A 132 -20.42 3.17 -2.94
C ILE A 132 -19.02 2.60 -2.67
N CYS A 133 -18.84 1.28 -2.81
CA CYS A 133 -17.55 0.63 -2.63
C CYS A 133 -16.48 1.09 -3.64
N LEU A 134 -16.88 1.61 -4.80
CA LEU A 134 -15.96 2.21 -5.77
C LEU A 134 -15.74 3.71 -5.53
N LEU A 135 -16.82 4.44 -5.24
CA LEU A 135 -16.81 5.90 -5.15
C LEU A 135 -16.09 6.41 -3.90
N ILE A 136 -16.32 5.79 -2.73
CA ILE A 136 -15.73 6.28 -1.47
C ILE A 136 -14.21 6.09 -1.42
N PRO A 137 -13.63 4.93 -1.82
CA PRO A 137 -12.17 4.82 -1.95
C PRO A 137 -11.60 5.84 -2.93
N TYR A 138 -12.25 6.03 -4.09
CA TYR A 138 -11.80 7.03 -5.06
C TYR A 138 -11.84 8.47 -4.52
N LEU A 139 -12.88 8.84 -3.78
CA LEU A 139 -12.92 10.14 -3.09
C LEU A 139 -11.84 10.26 -2.03
N SER A 140 -11.57 9.20 -1.29
CA SER A 140 -10.52 9.17 -0.26
C SER A 140 -9.13 9.31 -0.88
N TYR A 141 -8.91 8.72 -2.05
CA TYR A 141 -7.71 8.92 -2.87
C TYR A 141 -7.51 10.39 -3.22
N LEU A 142 -8.55 11.04 -3.77
CA LEU A 142 -8.48 12.45 -4.17
C LEU A 142 -8.24 13.38 -2.97
N ILE A 143 -8.88 13.10 -1.83
CA ILE A 143 -8.68 13.86 -0.59
C ILE A 143 -7.24 13.71 -0.09
N ALA A 144 -6.71 12.49 -0.06
CA ALA A 144 -5.34 12.24 0.36
C ALA A 144 -4.30 12.93 -0.55
N GLU A 145 -4.48 12.84 -1.87
CA GLU A 145 -3.64 13.57 -2.85
C GLU A 145 -3.71 15.09 -2.65
N SER A 146 -4.89 15.65 -2.36
CA SER A 146 -5.05 17.09 -2.11
C SER A 146 -4.30 17.59 -0.87
N VAL A 147 -4.03 16.70 0.09
CA VAL A 147 -3.28 16.98 1.33
C VAL A 147 -1.81 16.56 1.21
N HIS A 148 -1.35 16.16 0.02
CA HIS A 148 0.00 15.61 -0.22
C HIS A 148 0.33 14.34 0.58
N PHE A 149 -0.70 13.59 0.96
CA PHE A 149 -0.56 12.22 1.47
C PHE A 149 -0.76 11.22 0.34
N SER A 150 -0.39 9.96 0.57
CA SER A 150 -0.51 8.95 -0.48
C SER A 150 -1.97 8.55 -0.64
N GLY A 151 -2.55 8.93 -1.78
CA GLY A 151 -3.90 8.51 -2.15
C GLY A 151 -4.02 7.00 -2.27
N ILE A 152 -3.00 6.34 -2.83
CA ILE A 152 -2.96 4.87 -2.95
C ILE A 152 -3.07 4.21 -1.57
N LEU A 153 -2.32 4.70 -0.57
CA LEU A 153 -2.41 4.16 0.79
C LEU A 153 -3.79 4.36 1.42
N ALA A 154 -4.46 5.48 1.14
CA ALA A 154 -5.80 5.73 1.65
C ALA A 154 -6.80 4.71 1.06
N CYS A 155 -6.72 4.46 -0.25
CA CYS A 155 -7.50 3.40 -0.91
C CYS A 155 -7.23 2.01 -0.34
N GLU A 156 -5.94 1.65 -0.23
CA GLU A 156 -5.51 0.35 0.27
C GLU A 156 -6.01 0.10 1.70
N ALA A 157 -5.85 1.08 2.59
CA ALA A 157 -6.34 1.01 3.96
C ALA A 157 -7.87 0.81 4.02
N ILE A 158 -8.64 1.44 3.12
CA ILE A 158 -10.10 1.22 3.04
C ILE A 158 -10.42 -0.21 2.65
N ILE A 159 -9.77 -0.70 1.58
CA ILE A 159 -9.97 -2.06 1.07
C ILE A 159 -9.62 -3.07 2.16
N PHE A 160 -8.48 -2.90 2.84
CA PHE A 160 -8.03 -3.82 3.88
C PHE A 160 -8.95 -3.83 5.10
N VAL A 161 -9.40 -2.65 5.57
CA VAL A 161 -10.39 -2.58 6.65
C VAL A 161 -11.71 -3.23 6.23
N PHE A 162 -12.17 -3.03 4.99
CA PHE A 162 -13.42 -3.61 4.50
C PHE A 162 -13.35 -5.14 4.33
N LEU A 163 -12.28 -5.66 3.71
CA LEU A 163 -12.02 -7.10 3.60
C LEU A 163 -11.87 -7.74 4.99
N GLY A 164 -11.19 -7.05 5.88
CA GLY A 164 -11.01 -7.43 7.26
C GLY A 164 -12.32 -7.56 8.05
N LEU A 165 -13.14 -6.52 8.02
CA LEU A 165 -14.47 -6.52 8.64
C LEU A 165 -15.38 -7.62 8.05
N SER A 166 -15.31 -7.82 6.73
CA SER A 166 -16.07 -8.87 6.04
C SER A 166 -15.62 -10.28 6.43
N THR A 167 -14.35 -10.44 6.78
CA THR A 167 -13.77 -11.72 7.23
C THR A 167 -14.14 -12.05 8.67
N VAL A 168 -14.10 -11.04 9.55
CA VAL A 168 -14.28 -11.22 11.00
C VAL A 168 -15.75 -11.18 11.43
N SER A 169 -16.60 -10.40 10.76
CA SER A 169 -17.96 -10.18 11.25
C SER A 169 -19.03 -10.22 10.17
N LYS A 170 -19.99 -11.15 10.30
CA LYS A 170 -21.21 -11.20 9.47
C LYS A 170 -22.19 -10.06 9.80
N LYS A 171 -22.21 -9.60 11.06
CA LYS A 171 -22.89 -8.37 11.48
C LYS A 171 -21.84 -7.28 11.52
N HIS A 172 -22.03 -6.18 10.81
CA HIS A 172 -21.05 -5.10 10.68
C HIS A 172 -20.85 -4.32 12.01
N ASP A 173 -20.35 -5.01 13.05
CA ASP A 173 -20.08 -4.49 14.38
C ASP A 173 -18.64 -3.97 14.40
N TRP A 174 -18.50 -2.69 14.75
CA TRP A 174 -17.22 -1.99 14.85
C TRP A 174 -16.36 -2.59 15.96
N ASN A 175 -15.33 -3.36 15.58
CA ASN A 175 -14.40 -3.95 16.52
C ASN A 175 -13.07 -3.17 16.52
N SER A 176 -12.85 -2.36 17.56
CA SER A 176 -11.62 -1.57 17.71
C SER A 176 -10.36 -2.41 17.86
N VAL A 177 -10.47 -3.61 18.44
CA VAL A 177 -9.34 -4.55 18.53
C VAL A 177 -8.92 -5.00 17.13
N PHE A 178 -9.90 -5.30 16.27
CA PHE A 178 -9.62 -5.67 14.89
C PHE A 178 -8.88 -4.55 14.16
N ILE A 179 -9.39 -3.31 14.24
CA ILE A 179 -8.74 -2.14 13.65
C ILE A 179 -7.32 -1.99 14.18
N GLY A 180 -7.11 -2.09 15.50
CA GLY A 180 -5.78 -2.00 16.11
C GLY A 180 -4.81 -3.08 15.60
N THR A 181 -5.26 -4.34 15.53
CA THR A 181 -4.44 -5.44 14.99
C THR A 181 -4.14 -5.26 13.51
N THR A 182 -5.11 -4.79 12.73
CA THR A 182 -4.96 -4.47 11.32
C THR A 182 -3.93 -3.37 11.11
N LEU A 183 -3.98 -2.29 11.91
CA LEU A 183 -3.00 -1.20 11.82
C LEU A 183 -1.60 -1.67 12.19
N LEU A 184 -1.47 -2.46 13.26
CA LEU A 184 -0.19 -3.00 13.66
C LEU A 184 0.37 -3.97 12.61
N ALA A 185 -0.45 -4.89 12.10
CA ALA A 185 -0.06 -5.81 11.04
C ALA A 185 0.32 -5.05 9.77
N CYS A 186 -0.46 -4.04 9.38
CA CYS A 186 -0.14 -3.18 8.24
C CYS A 186 1.23 -2.50 8.44
N LEU A 187 1.49 -1.87 9.59
CA LEU A 187 2.78 -1.24 9.88
C LEU A 187 3.95 -2.24 9.85
N ILE A 188 3.76 -3.45 10.41
CA ILE A 188 4.79 -4.50 10.40
C ILE A 188 5.06 -4.96 8.97
N CYS A 189 4.01 -5.37 8.23
CA CYS A 189 4.13 -5.82 6.85
C CYS A 189 4.75 -4.74 5.96
N ARG A 190 4.50 -3.45 6.24
CA ARG A 190 5.14 -2.34 5.52
C ARG A 190 6.64 -2.23 5.80
N PHE A 191 7.03 -2.36 7.07
CA PHE A 191 8.44 -2.39 7.45
C PHE A 191 9.16 -3.59 6.82
N THR A 192 8.52 -4.76 6.82
CA THR A 192 9.03 -5.97 6.18
C THR A 192 9.12 -5.83 4.66
N GLY A 193 8.10 -5.26 4.01
CA GLY A 193 8.07 -5.03 2.56
C GLY A 193 9.19 -4.08 2.09
N MET A 194 9.48 -3.02 2.86
CA MET A 194 10.64 -2.16 2.56
C MET A 194 11.96 -2.96 2.55
N LEU A 195 12.13 -3.90 3.48
CA LEU A 195 13.33 -4.72 3.57
C LEU A 195 13.44 -5.72 2.41
N ILE A 196 12.41 -6.56 2.17
CA ILE A 196 12.40 -7.65 1.16
C ILE A 196 12.46 -7.13 -0.26
#